data_AF-E9IGB2-F1
#
_entry.id   AF-E9IGB2-F1
#
_cell.length_a   1.000
_cell.length_b   1.000
_cell.length_c   1.000
_cell.angle_alpha   90.00
_cell.angle_beta   90.00
_cell.angle_gamma   90.00
#
_symmetry.space_group_name_H-M   'P 1'
#
loop_
_entity.id
_entity.type
_entity.pdbx_description
1 polymer ?
#
loop_
_entity_poly.entity_id
_entity_poly.type
_entity_poly.pdbx_seq_one_letter_code
_entity_poly.pdbx_strand_id
1 'polypeptide(L)'
;EETRSESEDSDEKDEPMNNSESQTRLDQSVLPPSTQFYFTQAERIPEPTRAAIALPQRWDILECTCENLERNNGKIDFTQLENLPEEDLVALVNEMAGKLSSKGIYNLCQSMNDMTIEQRLKYLNIFCTHLLLPKV
;
A
#
# COMPACT_ATOMS: atom_id res chain seq x y z
N GLU A 1 23.51 -27.17 53.78
CA GLU A 1 22.56 -27.01 54.89
C GLU A 1 21.55 -25.95 54.53
N GLU A 2 20.31 -26.27 54.86
CA GLU A 2 19.07 -25.56 54.58
C GLU A 2 18.65 -24.83 55.86
N THR A 3 18.28 -23.54 55.77
CA THR A 3 17.38 -22.79 56.67
C THR A 3 16.89 -21.58 55.85
N ARG A 4 15.64 -21.47 55.36
CA ARG A 4 14.28 -21.47 55.93
C ARG A 4 13.93 -20.25 56.81
N SER A 5 12.79 -19.64 56.43
CA SER A 5 11.82 -18.79 57.16
C SER A 5 11.90 -17.27 56.92
N GLU A 6 10.83 -16.49 56.74
CA GLU A 6 9.37 -16.69 56.54
C GLU A 6 8.72 -15.29 56.39
N SER A 7 7.50 -15.23 55.83
CA SER A 7 6.38 -14.24 55.94
C SER A 7 5.77 -13.96 54.56
N GLU A 8 4.64 -14.57 54.18
CA GLU A 8 3.23 -14.30 54.60
C GLU A 8 2.82 -12.86 54.21
N ASP A 9 1.72 -12.60 53.47
CA ASP A 9 0.37 -13.10 53.71
C ASP A 9 -0.62 -12.68 52.58
N SER A 10 -1.72 -13.45 52.46
CA SER A 10 -3.08 -13.11 52.00
C SER A 10 -3.31 -12.82 50.51
N ASP A 11 -4.40 -13.21 49.85
CA ASP A 11 -5.75 -13.70 50.20
C ASP A 11 -6.29 -14.30 48.86
N GLU A 12 -7.14 -15.32 48.74
CA GLU A 12 -8.60 -15.28 48.90
C GLU A 12 -9.16 -16.70 48.65
N LYS A 13 -10.39 -16.92 49.11
CA LYS A 13 -11.03 -18.22 49.33
C LYS A 13 -11.78 -18.77 48.12
N ASP A 14 -11.66 -20.08 47.88
CA ASP A 14 -12.57 -20.86 47.03
C ASP A 14 -13.49 -21.73 47.90
N GLU A 15 -14.77 -21.36 47.96
CA GLU A 15 -15.85 -22.17 48.54
C GLU A 15 -16.36 -23.20 47.51
N PRO A 16 -16.65 -24.45 47.91
CA PRO A 16 -17.19 -25.45 46.98
C PRO A 16 -18.71 -25.31 46.83
N MET A 17 -19.19 -25.02 45.62
CA MET A 17 -20.61 -25.10 45.28
C MET A 17 -21.12 -26.54 45.35
N ASN A 18 -21.94 -26.81 46.37
CA ASN A 18 -22.97 -27.84 46.33
C ASN A 18 -24.27 -27.20 45.86
N ASN A 19 -25.03 -27.84 44.96
CA ASN A 19 -26.49 -27.97 45.10
C ASN A 19 -27.11 -28.73 43.92
N SER A 20 -28.03 -29.61 44.31
CA SER A 20 -28.69 -30.65 43.55
C SER A 20 -29.84 -30.17 42.65
N GLU A 21 -30.28 -31.12 41.81
CA GLU A 21 -31.65 -31.36 41.35
C GLU A 21 -32.22 -30.55 40.16
N SER A 22 -32.28 -31.27 39.03
CA SER A 22 -33.52 -31.62 38.32
C SER A 22 -34.61 -30.54 38.21
N GLN A 23 -34.92 -30.10 36.98
CA GLN A 23 -36.29 -30.20 36.45
C GLN A 23 -36.45 -29.77 34.98
N THR A 24 -37.35 -30.52 34.33
CA THR A 24 -38.28 -30.14 33.25
C THR A 24 -37.77 -29.90 31.83
N ARG A 25 -38.16 -30.85 30.96
CA ARG A 25 -38.35 -30.69 29.52
C ARG A 25 -39.07 -29.38 29.19
N LEU A 26 -38.54 -28.64 28.24
CA LEU A 26 -39.32 -27.70 27.44
C LEU A 26 -38.93 -27.89 25.98
N ASP A 27 -39.87 -28.48 25.24
CA ASP A 27 -39.90 -28.51 23.78
C ASP A 27 -39.87 -27.07 23.25
N GLN A 28 -38.75 -26.68 22.64
CA GLN A 28 -38.71 -25.87 21.42
C GLN A 28 -37.26 -25.77 20.97
N SER A 29 -36.86 -26.63 20.03
CA SER A 29 -35.63 -26.41 19.27
C SER A 29 -35.86 -25.22 18.32
N VAL A 30 -35.81 -24.00 18.85
CA VAL A 30 -35.59 -22.81 18.02
C VAL A 30 -34.08 -22.66 17.94
N LEU A 31 -33.49 -23.34 16.96
CA LEU A 31 -32.12 -23.08 16.54
C LEU A 31 -32.04 -21.59 16.19
N PRO A 32 -31.10 -20.80 16.74
CA PRO A 32 -30.98 -19.40 16.36
C PRO A 32 -30.73 -19.33 14.84
N PRO A 33 -31.34 -18.36 14.12
CA PRO A 33 -31.13 -18.25 12.69
C PRO A 33 -29.65 -17.95 12.44
N SER A 34 -28.96 -18.93 11.85
CA SER A 34 -27.59 -18.77 11.37
C SER A 34 -27.57 -17.60 10.39
N THR A 35 -26.81 -16.54 10.70
CA THR A 35 -26.65 -15.40 9.82
C THR A 35 -25.78 -15.81 8.63
N GLN A 36 -26.40 -16.40 7.61
CA GLN A 36 -25.74 -16.60 6.32
C GLN A 36 -25.70 -15.26 5.61
N PHE A 37 -24.59 -14.54 5.76
CA PHE A 37 -24.29 -13.38 4.92
C PHE A 37 -23.87 -13.88 3.54
N TYR A 38 -24.78 -13.84 2.58
CA TYR A 38 -24.43 -13.96 1.16
C TYR A 38 -24.03 -12.57 0.66
N PHE A 39 -22.73 -12.37 0.42
CA PHE A 39 -22.26 -11.25 -0.38
C PHE A 39 -22.61 -11.54 -1.84
N THR A 40 -23.72 -11.00 -2.31
CA THR A 40 -23.99 -10.91 -3.74
C THR A 40 -23.11 -9.81 -4.30
N GLN A 41 -22.04 -10.18 -5.01
CA GLN A 41 -21.35 -9.21 -5.86
C GLN A 41 -22.31 -8.86 -7.00
N ALA A 42 -22.95 -7.70 -6.91
CA ALA A 42 -23.60 -7.11 -8.06
C ALA A 42 -22.51 -6.82 -9.09
N GLU A 43 -22.61 -7.48 -10.25
CA GLU A 43 -21.76 -7.20 -11.40
C GLU A 43 -21.98 -5.74 -11.80
N ARG A 44 -21.07 -4.86 -11.36
CA ARG A 44 -21.08 -3.48 -11.80
C ARG A 44 -20.61 -3.48 -13.24
N ILE A 45 -21.48 -3.07 -14.15
CA ILE A 45 -21.07 -2.66 -15.49
C ILE A 45 -20.03 -1.56 -15.28
N PRO A 46 -18.76 -1.75 -15.71
CA PRO A 46 -17.75 -0.72 -15.54
C PRO A 46 -18.14 0.47 -16.41
N GLU A 47 -18.71 1.50 -15.78
CA GLU A 47 -18.77 2.82 -16.37
C GLU A 47 -17.31 3.27 -16.56
N PRO A 48 -16.90 3.76 -17.75
CA PRO A 48 -15.55 4.24 -17.97
C PRO A 48 -15.35 5.54 -17.19
N THR A 49 -15.10 5.42 -15.89
CA THR A 49 -14.88 6.53 -14.98
C THR A 49 -13.42 6.94 -15.15
N ARG A 50 -13.16 7.80 -16.12
CA ARG A 50 -11.82 8.19 -16.58
C ARG A 50 -10.99 9.00 -15.57
N ALA A 51 -11.46 9.25 -14.34
CA ALA A 51 -10.91 10.36 -13.55
C ALA A 51 -10.52 10.08 -12.09
N ALA A 52 -11.05 9.06 -11.40
CA ALA A 52 -10.86 8.95 -9.94
C ALA A 52 -9.86 7.88 -9.49
N ILE A 53 -9.64 6.83 -10.29
CA ILE A 53 -8.75 5.71 -9.91
C ILE A 53 -7.27 6.00 -10.25
N ALA A 54 -7.01 6.96 -11.14
CA ALA A 54 -5.65 7.27 -11.62
C ALA A 54 -4.78 8.00 -10.57
N LEU A 55 -5.39 8.75 -9.65
CA LEU A 55 -4.63 9.64 -8.76
C LEU A 55 -3.80 8.88 -7.71
N PRO A 56 -4.32 7.88 -6.97
CA PRO A 56 -3.50 7.07 -6.07
C PRO A 56 -2.34 6.37 -6.79
N GLN A 57 -2.62 5.81 -7.97
CA GLN A 57 -1.61 5.11 -8.77
C GLN A 57 -0.46 6.03 -9.21
N ARG A 58 -0.75 7.29 -9.56
CA ARG A 58 0.28 8.27 -9.93
C ARG A 58 1.21 8.60 -8.76
N TRP A 59 0.68 8.69 -7.54
CA TRP A 59 1.48 8.97 -6.34
C TRP A 59 2.39 7.79 -6.02
N ASP A 60 1.88 6.57 -6.12
CA ASP A 60 2.69 5.36 -5.92
C ASP A 60 3.83 5.27 -6.95
N ILE A 61 3.53 5.56 -8.22
CA ILE A 61 4.55 5.62 -9.28
C ILE A 61 5.58 6.72 -8.99
N LEU A 62 5.15 7.89 -8.53
CA LEU A 62 6.04 9.00 -8.18
C LEU A 62 7.03 8.61 -7.10
N GLU A 63 6.52 8.08 -5.98
CA GLU A 63 7.35 7.69 -4.84
C GLU A 63 8.30 6.57 -5.23
N CYS A 64 7.78 5.51 -5.86
CA CYS A 64 8.60 4.39 -6.30
C CYS A 64 9.70 4.85 -7.28
N THR A 65 9.36 5.70 -8.24
CA THR A 65 10.32 6.20 -9.23
C THR A 65 11.40 7.06 -8.57
N CYS A 66 11.01 7.98 -7.69
CA CYS A 66 11.96 8.84 -6.98
C CYS A 66 12.89 8.00 -6.09
N GLU A 67 12.34 7.09 -5.28
CA GLU A 67 13.14 6.20 -4.44
C GLU A 67 14.11 5.35 -5.24
N ASN A 68 13.66 4.76 -6.35
CA ASN A 68 14.51 3.95 -7.22
C ASN A 68 15.67 4.76 -7.79
N LEU A 69 15.42 6.01 -8.18
CA LEU A 69 16.45 6.91 -8.69
C LEU A 69 17.42 7.39 -7.61
N GLU A 70 17.01 7.48 -6.35
CA GLU A 70 17.89 7.89 -5.24
C GLU A 70 18.80 6.76 -4.73
N ARG A 71 18.52 5.50 -5.10
CA ARG A 71 19.38 4.35 -4.78
C ARG A 71 20.73 4.44 -5.48
N ASN A 72 21.70 3.66 -4.98
CA ASN A 72 22.99 3.50 -5.66
C ASN A 72 22.77 2.77 -6.98
N ASN A 73 23.28 3.32 -8.08
CA ASN A 73 23.00 2.84 -9.45
C ASN A 73 21.49 2.74 -9.74
N GLY A 74 20.73 3.71 -9.23
CA GLY A 74 19.30 3.81 -9.45
C GLY A 74 18.96 3.88 -10.93
N LYS A 75 17.85 3.24 -11.31
CA LYS A 75 17.33 3.27 -12.69
C LYS A 75 15.84 3.53 -12.69
N ILE A 76 15.37 4.20 -13.72
CA ILE A 76 13.95 4.36 -13.96
C ILE A 76 13.37 3.09 -14.59
N ASP A 77 12.20 2.68 -14.13
CA ASP A 77 11.45 1.58 -14.71
C ASP A 77 10.37 2.14 -15.64
N PHE A 78 10.65 2.15 -16.94
CA PHE A 78 9.73 2.69 -17.95
C PHE A 78 8.43 1.90 -18.08
N THR A 79 8.37 0.66 -17.60
CA THR A 79 7.14 -0.15 -17.65
C THR A 79 6.03 0.45 -16.78
N GLN A 80 6.41 1.13 -15.69
CA GLN A 80 5.48 1.84 -14.81
C GLN A 80 4.88 3.10 -15.45
N LEU A 81 5.59 3.67 -16.44
CA LEU A 81 5.16 4.89 -17.13
C LEU A 81 4.36 4.61 -18.41
N GLU A 82 4.36 3.37 -18.89
CA GLU A 82 3.82 3.04 -20.21
C GLU A 82 2.31 3.33 -20.33
N ASN A 83 1.57 3.08 -19.25
CA ASN A 83 0.12 3.22 -19.19
C ASN A 83 -0.36 4.62 -18.79
N LEU A 84 0.56 5.56 -18.51
CA LEU A 84 0.18 6.92 -18.13
C LEU A 84 -0.17 7.74 -19.38
N PRO A 85 -1.28 8.50 -19.36
CA PRO A 85 -1.54 9.50 -20.38
C PRO A 85 -0.50 10.62 -20.29
N GLU A 86 -0.29 11.32 -21.40
CA GLU A 86 0.78 12.31 -21.52
C GLU A 86 0.65 13.44 -20.48
N GLU A 87 -0.57 13.88 -20.18
CA GLU A 87 -0.84 14.92 -19.20
C GLU A 87 -0.42 14.50 -17.78
N ASP A 88 -0.74 13.27 -17.40
CA ASP A 88 -0.37 12.73 -16.08
C ASP A 88 1.13 12.48 -15.98
N LEU A 89 1.75 12.07 -17.09
CA LEU A 89 3.20 11.90 -17.18
C LEU A 89 3.93 13.24 -17.04
N VAL A 90 3.48 14.30 -17.73
CA VAL A 90 4.05 15.65 -17.57
C VAL A 90 3.91 16.12 -16.13
N ALA A 91 2.74 15.94 -15.52
CA ALA A 91 2.52 16.30 -14.13
C ALA A 91 3.44 15.49 -13.20
N LEU A 92 3.58 14.18 -13.42
CA LEU A 92 4.49 13.30 -12.67
C LEU A 92 5.94 13.82 -12.74
N VAL A 93 6.43 14.11 -13.94
CA VAL A 93 7.81 14.57 -14.18
C VAL A 93 8.08 15.93 -13.53
N ASN A 94 7.11 16.85 -13.54
CA ASN A 94 7.23 18.11 -12.81
C ASN A 94 7.37 17.90 -11.30
N GLU A 95 6.62 16.96 -10.72
CA GLU A 95 6.76 16.63 -9.29
C GLU A 95 8.08 15.92 -8.99
N MET A 96 8.54 15.03 -9.87
CA MET A 96 9.87 14.43 -9.76
C MET A 96 10.98 15.49 -9.75
N ALA A 97 10.87 16.55 -10.56
CA ALA A 97 11.86 17.62 -10.60
C ALA A 97 11.99 18.37 -9.25
N GLY A 98 10.93 18.39 -8.45
CA GLY A 98 10.95 18.94 -7.09
C GLY A 98 11.50 17.98 -6.03
N LYS A 99 11.33 16.67 -6.22
CA LYS A 99 11.73 15.62 -5.26
C LYS A 99 13.15 15.10 -5.46
N LEU A 100 13.63 15.02 -6.70
CA LEU A 100 14.92 14.41 -7.01
C LEU A 100 16.08 15.30 -6.59
N SER A 101 17.07 14.67 -5.96
CA SER A 101 18.38 15.25 -5.70
C SER A 101 19.23 15.30 -6.97
N SER A 102 20.41 15.95 -6.92
CA SER A 102 21.38 15.90 -8.01
C SER A 102 21.81 14.46 -8.35
N LYS A 103 21.82 13.55 -7.36
CA LYS A 103 22.12 12.13 -7.56
C LYS A 103 20.99 11.45 -8.35
N GLY A 104 19.74 11.67 -7.95
CA GLY A 104 18.58 11.16 -8.67
C GLY A 104 18.51 11.65 -10.11
N ILE A 105 18.80 12.94 -10.34
CA ILE A 105 18.88 13.54 -11.68
C ILE A 105 20.00 12.89 -12.51
N TYR A 106 21.20 12.69 -11.92
CA TYR A 106 22.30 12.01 -12.61
C TYR A 106 21.91 10.57 -13.02
N ASN A 107 21.31 9.80 -12.12
CA ASN A 107 20.85 8.44 -12.39
C ASN A 107 19.75 8.40 -13.46
N LEU A 108 18.87 9.40 -13.48
CA LEU A 108 17.88 9.58 -14.55
C LEU A 108 18.59 9.80 -15.89
N CYS A 109 19.51 10.75 -15.97
CA CYS A 109 20.29 11.01 -17.20
C CYS A 109 21.04 9.77 -17.68
N GLN A 110 21.60 8.97 -16.77
CA GLN A 110 22.24 7.70 -17.11
C GLN A 110 21.22 6.71 -17.70
N SER A 111 20.05 6.56 -17.07
CA SER A 111 18.98 5.70 -17.56
C SER A 111 18.44 6.15 -18.93
N MET A 112 18.42 7.48 -19.17
CA MET A 112 18.01 8.05 -20.45
C MET A 112 18.95 7.66 -21.60
N ASN A 113 20.24 7.45 -21.30
CA ASN A 113 21.20 6.99 -22.30
C ASN A 113 20.95 5.53 -22.72
N ASP A 114 20.40 4.71 -21.84
CA ASP A 114 20.09 3.30 -22.09
C ASP A 114 18.69 3.07 -22.70
N MET A 115 17.91 4.13 -22.97
CA MET A 115 16.56 4.01 -23.52
C MET A 115 16.53 3.43 -24.94
N THR A 116 15.50 2.62 -25.22
CA THR A 116 15.17 2.18 -26.59
C THR A 116 14.71 3.36 -27.45
N ILE A 117 14.61 3.16 -28.77
CA ILE A 117 14.17 4.22 -29.70
C ILE A 117 12.74 4.68 -29.38
N GLU A 118 11.84 3.74 -29.07
CA GLU A 118 10.44 4.00 -28.74
C GLU A 118 10.33 4.81 -27.43
N GLN A 119 11.10 4.41 -26.41
CA GLN A 119 11.16 5.13 -25.14
C GLN A 119 11.73 6.54 -25.32
N ARG A 120 12.79 6.70 -26.13
CA ARG A 120 13.36 8.02 -26.45
C ARG A 120 12.32 8.91 -27.11
N LEU A 121 11.60 8.43 -28.11
CA LEU A 121 10.57 9.20 -28.80
C LEU A 121 9.45 9.65 -27.84
N LYS A 122 9.05 8.78 -26.90
CA LYS A 122 7.97 9.07 -25.95
C LYS A 122 8.39 9.97 -24.79
N TYR A 123 9.55 9.74 -24.19
CA TYR A 123 9.89 10.31 -22.88
C TYR A 123 10.98 11.38 -22.92
N LEU A 124 11.89 11.35 -23.90
CA LEU A 124 13.08 12.21 -23.91
C LEU A 124 12.71 13.69 -23.87
N ASN A 125 11.76 14.11 -24.71
CA ASN A 125 11.34 15.50 -24.78
C ASN A 125 10.73 15.99 -23.46
N ILE A 126 9.93 15.13 -22.81
CA ILE A 126 9.25 15.45 -21.55
C ILE A 126 10.28 15.61 -20.42
N PHE A 127 11.20 14.66 -20.26
CA PHE A 127 12.25 14.77 -19.24
C PHE A 127 13.16 15.97 -19.48
N CYS A 128 13.57 16.20 -20.73
CA CYS A 128 14.41 17.35 -21.06
C CYS A 128 13.69 18.67 -20.75
N THR A 129 12.44 18.83 -21.18
CA THR A 129 11.69 20.09 -21.07
C THR A 129 11.24 20.39 -19.64
N HIS A 130 10.68 19.40 -18.95
CA HIS A 130 10.01 19.61 -17.66
C HIS A 130 10.91 19.34 -16.44
N LEU A 131 12.02 18.62 -16.60
CA LEU A 131 12.89 18.25 -15.48
C LEU A 131 14.31 18.76 -15.64
N LEU A 132 14.96 18.55 -16.79
CA LEU A 132 16.38 18.92 -16.96
C LEU A 132 16.58 20.40 -17.27
N LEU A 133 15.84 20.95 -18.24
CA LEU A 133 15.99 22.34 -18.68
C LEU A 133 15.79 23.35 -17.54
N PRO A 134 14.81 23.18 -16.62
CA PRO A 134 14.66 24.10 -15.49
C PRO A 134 15.81 24.06 -14.46
N LYS A 135 16.73 23.10 -14.57
CA LYS A 135 17.85 22.90 -13.64
C LYS A 135 19.19 23.40 -14.20
N VAL A 136 19.24 23.79 -15.48
CA VAL A 136 20.41 24.36 -16.17
C VAL A 136 20.31 25.88 -16.17
#